data_AF-A0A967PXX5-F1
#
_entry.id   AF-A0A967PXX5-F1
#
_cell.length_a   1.000
_cell.length_b   1.000
_cell.length_c   1.000
_cell.angle_alpha   90.00
_cell.angle_beta   90.00
_cell.angle_gamma   90.00
#
_symmetry.space_group_name_H-M   'P 1'
#
loop_
_entity.id
_entity.type
_entity.pdbx_description
1 polymer ?
#
loop_
_entity_poly.entity_id
_entity_poly.type
_entity_poly.pdbx_seq_one_letter_code
_entity_poly.pdbx_strand_id
1 'polypeptide(L)'
;VAAFERARDAVAAAIDRYEPPLRIVHGDLNPWNVMATASGLAVIDFEDVMWAHPIQDIATSLYYFDGRPEWDEASRSFRAGYEEEAPWPE
;
A
#
# COMPACT_ATOMS: atom_id res chain seq x y z
N VAL A 1 14.35 -21.61 -15.13
CA VAL A 1 14.44 -21.84 -13.68
C VAL A 1 15.68 -21.13 -13.10
N ALA A 2 16.90 -21.53 -13.44
CA ALA A 2 18.13 -20.93 -12.87
C ALA A 2 18.28 -19.40 -13.04
N ALA A 3 17.77 -18.80 -14.12
CA ALA A 3 17.80 -17.34 -14.29
C ALA A 3 16.83 -16.62 -13.35
N PHE A 4 15.64 -17.19 -13.11
CA PHE A 4 14.64 -16.63 -12.19
C PHE A 4 15.12 -16.72 -10.74
N GLU A 5 15.72 -17.84 -10.34
CA GLU A 5 16.28 -18.00 -8.99
C GLU A 5 17.38 -16.98 -8.72
N ARG A 6 18.30 -16.78 -9.68
CA ARG A 6 19.34 -15.75 -9.55
C ARG A 6 18.77 -14.34 -9.46
N ALA A 7 17.74 -14.02 -10.26
CA ALA A 7 17.09 -12.71 -10.21
C ALA A 7 16.40 -12.48 -8.85
N ARG A 8 15.65 -13.49 -8.36
CA ARG A 8 15.02 -13.46 -7.02
C ARG A 8 16.06 -13.19 -5.95
N ASP A 9 17.15 -13.96 -5.91
CA ASP A 9 18.17 -13.84 -4.86
C ASP A 9 18.89 -12.49 -4.92
N ALA A 10 19.15 -11.96 -6.12
CA ALA A 10 19.75 -10.64 -6.30
C ALA A 10 18.83 -9.51 -5.82
N VAL A 11 17.52 -9.62 -6.09
CA VAL A 11 16.51 -8.66 -5.61
C VAL A 11 16.38 -8.73 -4.09
N ALA A 12 16.29 -9.93 -3.51
CA ALA A 12 16.24 -10.11 -2.06
C ALA A 12 17.46 -9.47 -1.38
N ALA A 13 18.67 -9.74 -1.88
CA ALA A 13 19.88 -9.12 -1.35
C ALA A 13 19.94 -7.61 -1.57
N ALA A 14 19.26 -7.06 -2.58
CA ALA A 14 19.15 -5.61 -2.78
C ALA A 14 18.17 -4.98 -1.78
N ILE A 15 17.03 -5.63 -1.53
CA ILE A 15 16.04 -5.22 -0.52
C ILE A 15 16.67 -5.24 0.88
N ASP A 16 17.41 -6.30 1.23
CA ASP A 16 18.08 -6.42 2.54
C ASP A 16 19.12 -5.32 2.80
N ARG A 17 19.65 -4.71 1.73
CA ARG A 17 20.60 -3.57 1.82
C ARG A 17 19.91 -2.22 1.87
N TYR A 18 18.60 -2.16 1.65
CA TYR A 18 17.85 -0.91 1.59
C TYR A 18 17.35 -0.55 2.99
N GLU A 19 17.81 0.57 3.54
CA GLU A 19 17.50 1.04 4.90
C GLU A 19 16.58 2.28 4.98
N PRO A 20 15.30 2.17 4.59
CA PRO A 20 14.24 3.04 5.14
C PRO A 20 13.12 2.20 5.76
N PRO A 21 12.04 2.78 6.36
CA PRO A 21 10.94 1.97 6.86
C PRO A 21 10.14 1.40 5.67
N LEU A 22 10.69 0.38 5.01
CA LEU A 22 9.98 -0.47 4.10
C LEU A 22 9.04 -1.36 4.91
N ARG A 23 7.84 -1.55 4.39
CA ARG A 23 6.93 -2.59 4.86
C ARG A 23 6.36 -3.32 3.67
N ILE A 24 5.83 -4.51 3.92
CA ILE A 24 4.98 -5.19 2.95
C ILE A 24 3.70 -4.36 2.82
N VAL A 25 3.37 -3.97 1.60
CA VAL A 25 2.16 -3.24 1.24
C VAL A 25 1.33 -4.03 0.23
N HIS A 26 0.08 -3.63 0.01
CA HIS A 26 -0.80 -4.26 -0.96
C HIS A 26 -0.30 -4.08 -2.41
N GLY A 27 0.23 -2.90 -2.73
CA GLY A 27 0.72 -2.55 -4.07
C GLY A 27 -0.36 -1.94 -4.97
N ASP A 28 -1.59 -2.42 -4.87
CA ASP A 28 -2.76 -1.87 -5.58
C ASP A 28 -3.99 -1.66 -4.66
N LEU A 29 -3.80 -1.07 -3.48
CA LEU A 29 -4.93 -0.85 -2.55
C LEU A 29 -5.80 0.30 -3.02
N ASN A 30 -6.67 0.05 -4.00
CA ASN A 30 -7.65 1.01 -4.50
C ASN A 30 -9.07 0.70 -3.97
N PRO A 31 -10.05 1.63 -4.12
CA PRO A 31 -11.40 1.42 -3.60
C PRO A 31 -12.15 0.19 -4.15
N TRP A 32 -11.79 -0.31 -5.33
CA TRP A 32 -12.42 -1.51 -5.92
C TRP A 32 -11.88 -2.80 -5.28
N ASN A 33 -10.69 -2.75 -4.66
CA ASN A 33 -10.08 -3.85 -3.93
C ASN A 33 -10.46 -3.88 -2.44
N VAL A 34 -11.37 -3.00 -2.01
CA VAL A 34 -11.91 -2.98 -0.64
C VAL A 34 -13.41 -3.29 -0.65
N MET A 35 -13.76 -4.44 -0.10
CA MET A 35 -15.13 -4.95 -0.07
C MET A 35 -15.80 -4.66 1.27
N ALA A 36 -16.96 -4.02 1.23
CA ALA A 36 -17.83 -3.93 2.40
C ALA A 36 -18.57 -5.26 2.61
N THR A 37 -18.42 -5.82 3.80
CA THR A 37 -19.04 -7.09 4.23
C THR A 37 -19.92 -6.87 5.46
N ALA A 38 -20.72 -7.87 5.83
CA ALA A 38 -21.52 -7.80 7.06
C ALA A 38 -20.68 -7.66 8.35
N SER A 39 -19.39 -8.05 8.30
CA SER A 39 -18.46 -8.00 9.43
C SER A 39 -17.47 -6.83 9.37
N GLY A 40 -17.59 -5.93 8.38
CA GLY A 40 -16.65 -4.82 8.17
C GLY A 40 -15.99 -4.86 6.79
N LEU A 41 -14.81 -4.27 6.66
CA LEU A 41 -14.08 -4.19 5.41
C LEU A 41 -13.18 -5.43 5.20
N ALA A 42 -13.10 -5.91 3.96
CA ALA A 42 -12.19 -6.97 3.54
C ALA A 42 -11.40 -6.50 2.32
N VAL A 43 -10.09 -6.78 2.31
CA VAL A 43 -9.21 -6.46 1.18
C VAL A 43 -9.05 -7.69 0.29
N ILE A 44 -9.00 -7.49 -1.02
CA ILE A 44 -8.82 -8.54 -2.04
C ILE A 44 -7.72 -8.13 -3.02
N ASP A 45 -7.29 -9.06 -3.87
CA ASP A 45 -6.37 -8.82 -4.99
C ASP A 45 -4.90 -8.53 -4.62
N PHE A 46 -4.28 -9.46 -3.90
CA PHE A 46 -2.91 -9.36 -3.37
C PHE A 46 -1.81 -9.77 -4.39
N GLU A 47 -2.03 -9.61 -5.69
CA GLU A 47 -1.02 -10.03 -6.68
C GLU A 47 0.18 -9.07 -6.80
N ASP A 48 -0.01 -7.80 -6.43
CA ASP A 48 1.01 -6.74 -6.49
C ASP A 48 1.74 -6.48 -5.15
N VAL A 49 1.68 -7.43 -4.22
CA VAL A 49 2.32 -7.30 -2.91
C VAL A 49 3.82 -7.06 -3.06
N MET A 50 4.30 -6.01 -2.41
CA MET A 50 5.69 -5.56 -2.54
C MET A 50 6.22 -4.93 -1.25
N TRP A 51 7.54 -4.82 -1.18
CA TRP A 51 8.20 -3.95 -0.21
C TRP A 51 8.15 -2.50 -0.71
N ALA A 52 7.55 -1.61 0.08
CA ALA A 52 7.41 -0.20 -0.29
C ALA A 52 7.45 0.71 0.93
N HIS A 53 7.59 2.01 0.69
CA HIS A 53 7.32 3.02 1.71
C HIS A 53 5.82 3.07 2.01
N PRO A 54 5.42 3.27 3.28
CA PRO A 54 4.02 3.45 3.66
C PRO A 54 3.28 4.48 2.80
N ILE A 55 3.94 5.60 2.47
CA ILE A 55 3.36 6.68 1.67
C ILE A 55 2.96 6.23 0.25
N GLN A 56 3.59 5.20 -0.31
CA GLN A 56 3.23 4.68 -1.62
C GLN A 56 1.85 4.01 -1.60
N ASP A 57 1.56 3.20 -0.59
CA ASP A 57 0.26 2.51 -0.44
C ASP A 57 -0.87 3.51 -0.13
N ILE A 58 -0.55 4.56 0.65
CA ILE A 58 -1.44 5.70 0.91
C ILE A 58 -1.76 6.44 -0.40
N ALA A 59 -0.74 6.74 -1.21
CA ALA A 59 -0.91 7.43 -2.49
C ALA A 59 -1.79 6.60 -3.44
N THR A 60 -1.58 5.29 -3.53
CA THR A 60 -2.43 4.38 -4.31
C THR A 60 -3.89 4.42 -3.83
N SER A 61 -4.12 4.39 -2.51
CA SER A 61 -5.47 4.46 -1.92
C SER A 61 -6.20 5.75 -2.24
N LEU A 62 -5.48 6.88 -2.27
CA LEU A 62 -6.05 8.20 -2.50
C LEU A 62 -6.05 8.64 -3.97
N TYR A 63 -5.35 7.92 -4.85
CA TYR A 63 -5.15 8.30 -6.25
C TYR A 63 -6.45 8.63 -6.99
N TYR A 64 -7.49 7.83 -6.77
CA TYR A 64 -8.77 7.98 -7.47
C TYR A 64 -9.65 9.13 -6.96
N PHE A 65 -9.25 9.77 -5.86
CA PHE A 65 -9.87 11.00 -5.35
C PHE A 65 -9.15 12.26 -5.85
N ASP A 66 -8.00 12.14 -6.52
CA ASP A 66 -7.25 13.29 -7.02
C ASP A 66 -8.09 14.12 -8.01
N GLY A 67 -8.12 15.44 -7.80
CA GLY A 67 -8.94 16.37 -8.58
C GLY A 67 -10.46 16.22 -8.43
N ARG A 68 -10.93 15.34 -7.53
CA ARG A 68 -12.37 15.14 -7.26
C ARG A 68 -12.85 16.07 -6.15
N PRO A 69 -14.13 16.51 -6.15
CA PRO A 69 -14.68 17.31 -5.05
C PRO A 69 -14.54 16.67 -3.67
N GLU A 70 -14.49 15.33 -3.62
CA GLU A 70 -14.37 14.54 -2.39
C GLU A 70 -12.95 14.48 -1.82
N TRP A 71 -11.93 14.99 -2.53
CA TRP A 71 -10.51 14.90 -2.14
C TRP A 71 -10.26 15.29 -0.68
N ASP A 72 -10.76 16.47 -0.28
CA ASP A 72 -10.51 17.00 1.06
C ASP A 72 -11.12 16.12 2.15
N GLU A 73 -12.28 15.53 1.90
CA GLU A 73 -12.93 14.62 2.83
C GLU A 73 -12.25 13.25 2.85
N ALA A 74 -11.99 12.66 1.68
CA ALA A 74 -11.36 11.36 1.55
C ALA A 74 -9.96 11.34 2.18
N SER A 75 -9.11 12.32 1.84
CA SER A 75 -7.75 12.42 2.38
C SER A 75 -7.73 12.60 3.90
N ARG A 76 -8.64 13.42 4.44
CA ARG A 76 -8.75 13.66 5.88
C ARG A 76 -9.26 12.44 6.64
N SER A 77 -10.31 11.79 6.15
CA SER A 77 -10.89 10.59 6.76
C SER A 77 -9.91 9.41 6.69
N PHE A 78 -9.23 9.24 5.55
CA PHE A 78 -8.20 8.21 5.39
C PHE A 78 -7.05 8.44 6.38
N ARG A 79 -6.52 9.68 6.45
CA ARG A 79 -5.46 10.02 7.40
C ARG A 79 -5.86 9.77 8.85
N ALA A 80 -7.05 10.19 9.24
CA ALA A 80 -7.54 9.97 10.59
C ALA A 80 -7.57 8.49 10.97
N GLY A 81 -8.12 7.62 10.11
CA GLY A 81 -8.14 6.17 10.34
C GLY A 81 -6.75 5.54 10.29
N TYR A 82 -5.86 6.04 9.43
CA TYR A 82 -4.47 5.57 9.37
C TYR A 82 -3.71 5.89 10.68
N GLU A 83 -3.87 7.11 11.20
CA GLU A 83 -3.22 7.60 12.41
C GLU A 83 -3.70 6.89 13.70
N GLU A 84 -4.81 6.15 13.66
CA GLU A 84 -5.23 5.25 14.76
C GLU A 84 -4.32 4.03 14.90
N GLU A 85 -3.67 3.57 13.82
CA GLU A 85 -2.85 2.34 13.78
C GLU A 85 -1.35 2.63 13.64
N ALA A 86 -0.98 3.72 12.97
CA ALA A 86 0.42 4.08 12.75
C ALA A 86 0.62 5.60 12.56
N PRO A 87 1.77 6.18 12.95
CA PRO A 87 2.08 7.58 12.64
C PRO A 87 2.03 7.86 11.14
N TRP A 88 1.48 9.01 10.75
CA TRP A 88 1.50 9.44 9.36
C TRP A 88 2.95 9.56 8.87
N PRO A 89 3.30 8.90 7.74
CA PRO A 89 4.66 8.96 7.21
C PRO A 89 4.99 10.38 6.72
N GLU A 90 6.17 10.88 7.09
CA GLU A 90 6.73 12.15 6.61
C GLU A 90 7.11 12.10 5.12
#